data_AF-A0A3D0RUW4-F1
#
_entry.id   AF-A0A3D0RUW4-F1
#
_cell.length_a   1.000
_cell.length_b   1.000
_cell.length_c   1.000
_cell.angle_alpha   90.00
_cell.angle_beta   90.00
_cell.angle_gamma   90.00
#
_symmetry.space_group_name_H-M   'P 1'
#
loop_
_entity.id
_entity.type
_entity.pdbx_description
1 polymer ?
#
loop_
_entity_poly.entity_id
_entity_poly.type
_entity_poly.pdbx_seq_one_letter_code
_entity_poly.pdbx_strand_id
1 'polypeptide(L)'
;MTTSRRAARAELRTTPVEGGPPAELYDVHAEVWRDFDLYCEWMRDHGWGAVDSDDSRDLPLRDRLVMVCGQGTHRDVDPADRRDNATERWAVANGLGQPEYPGFPDWGRLREMGLIR
;
A
#
# COMPACT_ATOMS: atom_id res chain seq x y z
N MET A 1 44.39 -16.10 0.40
CA MET A 1 43.65 -15.26 -0.57
C MET A 1 42.18 -15.39 -0.24
N THR A 2 41.60 -14.29 0.24
CA THR A 2 40.25 -14.17 0.81
C THR A 2 39.29 -13.80 -0.31
N THR A 3 38.50 -14.76 -0.80
CA THR A 3 37.38 -14.45 -1.69
C THR A 3 36.14 -14.27 -0.83
N SER A 4 35.84 -13.00 -0.56
CA SER A 4 34.69 -12.45 0.19
C SER A 4 33.38 -13.23 0.01
N ARG A 5 32.77 -13.67 1.13
CA ARG A 5 31.33 -14.02 1.24
C ARG A 5 30.40 -12.79 1.10
N ARG A 6 30.81 -11.75 0.37
CA ARG A 6 30.14 -10.43 0.32
C ARG A 6 29.27 -10.23 -0.93
N ALA A 7 29.17 -11.20 -1.83
CA ALA A 7 28.44 -11.07 -3.09
C ALA A 7 27.13 -11.89 -3.16
N ALA A 8 26.60 -12.36 -2.02
CA ALA A 8 25.26 -12.94 -1.93
C ALA A 8 24.18 -11.90 -1.55
N ARG A 9 24.47 -10.60 -1.75
CA ARG A 9 23.43 -9.57 -1.93
C ARG A 9 22.91 -9.71 -3.37
N ALA A 10 22.31 -10.86 -3.65
CA ALA A 10 21.61 -11.09 -4.90
C ALA A 10 20.50 -10.05 -4.97
N GLU A 11 20.74 -9.10 -5.88
CA GLU A 11 19.84 -8.09 -6.38
C GLU A 11 18.38 -8.51 -6.19
N LEU A 12 17.68 -7.87 -5.25
CA LEU A 12 16.23 -7.74 -5.31
C LEU A 12 15.94 -6.95 -6.60
N ARG A 13 15.98 -7.65 -7.72
CA ARG A 13 15.40 -7.19 -8.97
C ARG A 13 13.91 -7.17 -8.71
N THR A 14 13.43 -6.05 -8.23
CA THR A 14 12.03 -5.69 -8.28
C THR A 14 11.72 -5.54 -9.77
N THR A 15 11.35 -6.64 -10.41
CA THR A 15 10.79 -6.58 -11.76
C THR A 15 9.62 -5.60 -11.66
N PRO A 16 9.66 -4.45 -12.34
CA PRO A 16 8.54 -3.51 -12.33
C PRO A 16 7.32 -4.28 -12.82
N VAL A 17 6.22 -4.25 -12.06
CA VAL A 17 4.98 -4.87 -12.49
C VAL A 17 4.55 -4.17 -13.78
N GLU A 18 4.40 -4.94 -14.87
CA GLU A 18 3.76 -4.46 -16.09
C GLU A 18 2.40 -3.86 -15.70
N GLY A 19 2.25 -2.54 -15.79
CA GLY A 19 0.98 -1.85 -15.48
C GLY A 19 1.07 -0.60 -14.61
N GLY A 20 2.21 -0.29 -13.98
CA GLY A 20 2.34 0.93 -13.15
C GLY A 20 1.34 0.98 -11.98
N PRO A 21 1.15 2.15 -11.33
CA PRO A 21 0.07 2.32 -10.36
C PRO A 21 -1.30 2.24 -11.03
N PRO A 22 -2.34 1.69 -10.37
CA PRO A 22 -3.73 1.82 -10.84
C PRO A 22 -4.10 3.26 -11.17
N ALA A 23 -4.94 3.45 -12.19
CA ALA A 23 -5.32 4.77 -12.70
C ALA A 23 -5.95 5.66 -11.63
N GLU A 24 -6.72 5.07 -10.71
CA GLU A 24 -7.38 5.74 -9.60
C GLU A 24 -6.38 6.41 -8.65
N LEU A 25 -5.15 5.89 -8.52
CA LEU A 25 -4.12 6.53 -7.71
C LEU A 25 -3.64 7.88 -8.32
N TYR A 26 -3.82 8.07 -9.62
CA TYR A 26 -3.58 9.34 -10.30
C TYR A 26 -4.81 10.26 -10.29
N ASP A 27 -6.02 9.69 -10.21
CA ASP A 27 -7.27 10.45 -10.17
C ASP A 27 -7.66 10.78 -8.72
N VAL A 28 -7.22 11.95 -8.26
CA VAL A 28 -7.58 12.50 -6.93
C VAL A 28 -9.09 12.75 -6.74
N HIS A 29 -9.88 12.66 -7.81
CA HIS A 29 -11.32 12.88 -7.80
C HIS A 29 -12.14 11.61 -7.99
N ALA A 30 -11.48 10.44 -8.10
CA ALA A 30 -12.17 9.16 -8.23
C ALA A 30 -13.13 8.93 -7.06
N GLU A 31 -14.30 8.35 -7.38
CA GLU A 31 -15.39 8.14 -6.42
C GLU A 31 -14.96 7.22 -5.26
N VAL A 32 -14.10 6.24 -5.57
CA VAL A 32 -13.51 5.30 -4.60
C VAL A 32 -12.83 6.00 -3.42
N TRP A 33 -12.32 7.23 -3.59
CA TRP A 33 -11.71 7.96 -2.49
C TRP A 33 -12.74 8.65 -1.58
N ARG A 34 -13.93 8.96 -2.09
CA ARG A 34 -14.98 9.65 -1.33
C ARG A 34 -15.92 8.68 -0.62
N ASP A 35 -16.22 7.56 -1.26
CA ASP A 35 -17.06 6.50 -0.69
C ASP A 35 -16.19 5.45 0.02
N PHE A 36 -16.41 5.30 1.33
CA PHE A 36 -15.63 4.39 2.15
C PHE A 36 -15.91 2.91 1.83
N ASP A 37 -17.13 2.57 1.43
CA ASP A 37 -17.50 1.18 1.12
C ASP A 37 -16.90 0.80 -0.25
N LEU A 38 -16.92 1.70 -1.23
CA LEU A 38 -16.19 1.51 -2.50
C LEU A 38 -14.67 1.42 -2.29
N TYR A 39 -14.10 2.26 -1.44
CA TYR A 39 -12.68 2.17 -1.04
C TYR A 39 -12.34 0.78 -0.51
N CYS A 40 -13.19 0.23 0.36
CA CYS A 40 -12.97 -1.07 0.96
C CYS A 40 -13.01 -2.21 -0.07
N GLU A 41 -13.98 -2.19 -0.98
CA GLU A 41 -14.07 -3.15 -2.08
C GLU A 41 -12.86 -3.06 -3.01
N TRP A 42 -12.46 -1.85 -3.37
CA TRP A 42 -11.31 -1.61 -4.25
C TRP A 42 -10.00 -2.11 -3.63
N MET A 43 -9.76 -1.83 -2.35
CA MET A 43 -8.56 -2.32 -1.64
C MET A 43 -8.55 -3.86 -1.54
N ARG A 44 -9.71 -4.49 -1.32
CA ARG A 44 -9.82 -5.96 -1.34
C ARG A 44 -9.48 -6.52 -2.71
N ASP A 45 -10.04 -5.95 -3.77
CA ASP A 45 -9.88 -6.45 -5.13
C ASP A 45 -8.42 -6.35 -5.61
N HIS A 46 -7.65 -5.41 -5.05
CA HIS A 46 -6.21 -5.29 -5.25
C HIS A 46 -5.36 -6.17 -4.31
N GLY A 47 -5.98 -6.91 -3.39
CA GLY A 47 -5.29 -7.72 -2.38
C GLY A 47 -4.54 -6.88 -1.34
N TRP A 48 -4.90 -5.60 -1.20
CA TRP A 48 -4.29 -4.65 -0.26
C TRP A 48 -5.14 -4.46 1.01
N GLY A 49 -6.29 -5.13 1.05
CA GLY A 49 -7.21 -5.11 2.16
C GLY A 49 -6.89 -6.16 3.22
N ALA A 50 -6.39 -5.68 4.35
CA ALA A 50 -6.23 -6.37 5.64
C ALA A 50 -5.42 -7.69 5.70
N VAL A 51 -4.40 -7.67 6.55
CA VAL A 51 -3.58 -8.79 6.99
C VAL A 51 -4.47 -9.96 7.45
N ASP A 52 -4.19 -11.18 6.98
CA ASP A 52 -4.78 -12.42 7.53
C ASP A 52 -4.21 -12.71 8.94
N SER A 53 -4.52 -11.86 9.93
CA SER A 53 -4.34 -12.24 11.33
C SER A 53 -5.51 -13.12 11.77
N ASP A 54 -5.23 -14.16 12.54
CA ASP A 54 -6.27 -15.07 13.08
C ASP A 54 -7.36 -14.30 13.84
N ASP A 55 -7.00 -13.19 14.50
CA ASP A 55 -7.90 -12.34 15.29
C ASP A 55 -8.89 -11.49 14.46
N SER A 56 -8.72 -11.40 13.13
CA SER A 56 -9.56 -10.55 12.27
C SER A 56 -10.42 -11.33 11.27
N ARG A 57 -10.27 -12.67 11.19
CA ARG A 57 -10.97 -13.50 10.20
C ARG A 57 -12.49 -13.50 10.36
N ASP A 58 -12.98 -13.37 11.58
CA ASP A 58 -14.41 -13.36 11.89
C ASP A 58 -15.05 -11.98 11.80
N LEU A 59 -14.25 -10.93 11.58
CA LEU A 59 -14.76 -9.57 11.42
C LEU A 59 -15.25 -9.34 9.99
N PRO A 60 -16.34 -8.55 9.80
CA PRO A 60 -16.69 -8.04 8.48
C PRO A 60 -15.49 -7.38 7.81
N LEU A 61 -15.32 -7.55 6.50
CA LEU A 61 -14.22 -6.97 5.70
C LEU A 61 -13.97 -5.49 6.00
N ARG A 62 -15.07 -4.74 6.16
CA ARG A 62 -15.09 -3.33 6.56
C ARG A 62 -14.32 -3.07 7.85
N ASP A 63 -14.53 -3.90 8.87
CA ASP A 63 -13.91 -3.75 10.19
C ASP A 63 -12.45 -4.24 10.19
N ARG A 64 -12.13 -5.24 9.35
CA ARG A 64 -10.74 -5.69 9.10
C ARG A 64 -9.88 -4.59 8.48
N LEU A 65 -10.43 -3.86 7.53
CA LEU A 65 -9.74 -2.74 6.86
C LEU A 65 -9.50 -1.56 7.81
N VAL A 66 -10.47 -1.27 8.69
CA VAL A 66 -10.31 -0.25 9.75
C VAL A 66 -9.14 -0.57 10.68
N MET A 67 -8.86 -1.84 10.97
CA MET A 67 -7.72 -2.24 11.79
C MET A 67 -6.36 -1.99 11.10
N VAL A 68 -6.30 -2.08 9.76
CA VAL A 68 -5.05 -2.02 8.98
C VAL A 68 -4.71 -0.62 8.49
N CYS A 69 -5.70 0.25 8.35
CA CYS A 69 -5.49 1.65 8.00
C CYS A 69 -5.14 2.53 9.23
N GLY A 70 -4.98 1.94 10.42
CA GLY A 70 -4.63 2.66 11.66
C GLY A 70 -5.87 3.17 12.41
N GLN A 71 -5.83 3.11 13.75
CA GLN A 71 -6.94 3.52 14.61
C GLN A 71 -7.28 5.00 14.42
N GLY A 72 -8.37 5.25 13.71
CA GLY A 72 -8.90 6.58 13.42
C GLY A 72 -9.87 6.47 12.26
N THR A 73 -11.05 5.89 12.52
CA THR A 73 -12.28 5.93 11.70
C THR A 73 -12.11 6.50 10.28
N HIS A 74 -11.58 5.67 9.36
CA HIS A 74 -11.43 6.01 7.94
C HIS A 74 -12.73 6.40 7.25
N ARG A 75 -13.88 6.15 7.90
CA ARG A 75 -15.19 6.67 7.50
C ARG A 75 -15.20 8.20 7.40
N ASP A 76 -14.50 8.89 8.29
CA ASP A 76 -14.49 10.35 8.40
C ASP A 76 -13.14 10.98 7.99
N VAL A 77 -12.24 10.15 7.46
CA VAL A 77 -10.93 10.56 6.96
C VAL A 77 -11.06 11.20 5.58
N ASP A 78 -10.19 12.17 5.30
CA ASP A 78 -10.15 12.89 4.02
C ASP A 78 -9.94 11.89 2.85
N PRO A 79 -10.66 12.05 1.72
CA PRO A 79 -10.40 11.26 0.52
C PRO A 79 -8.91 11.18 0.10
N ALA A 80 -8.15 12.26 0.30
CA ALA A 80 -6.72 12.30 0.01
C ALA A 80 -5.93 11.30 0.88
N ASP A 81 -6.31 11.13 2.15
CA ASP A 81 -5.63 10.20 3.06
C ASP A 81 -5.95 8.73 2.72
N ARG A 82 -7.16 8.43 2.24
CA ARG A 82 -7.49 7.09 1.73
C ARG A 82 -6.67 6.75 0.49
N ARG A 83 -6.53 7.71 -0.41
CA ARG A 83 -5.67 7.59 -1.59
C ARG A 83 -4.20 7.41 -1.19
N ASP A 84 -3.69 8.22 -0.25
CA ASP A 84 -2.32 8.08 0.23
C ASP A 84 -2.10 6.68 0.82
N ASN A 85 -3.03 6.17 1.63
CA ASN A 85 -2.96 4.81 2.16
C ASN A 85 -2.94 3.74 1.05
N ALA A 86 -3.79 3.86 0.04
CA ALA A 86 -3.80 2.94 -1.11
C ALA A 86 -2.47 2.98 -1.88
N THR A 87 -1.93 4.17 -2.12
CA THR A 87 -0.62 4.37 -2.75
C THR A 87 0.50 3.70 -1.95
N GLU A 88 0.50 3.85 -0.62
CA GLU A 88 1.47 3.20 0.26
C GLU A 88 1.42 1.67 0.16
N ARG A 89 0.22 1.08 0.10
CA ARG A 89 0.06 -0.38 -0.07
C ARG A 89 0.53 -0.85 -1.44
N TRP A 90 0.17 -0.13 -2.51
CA TRP A 90 0.70 -0.40 -3.85
C TRP A 90 2.23 -0.38 -3.85
N ALA A 91 2.84 0.63 -3.24
CA ALA A 91 4.29 0.79 -3.19
C ALA A 91 4.98 -0.41 -2.53
N VAL A 92 4.50 -0.83 -1.36
CA VAL A 92 5.05 -2.00 -0.66
C VAL A 92 4.87 -3.28 -1.49
N ALA A 93 3.69 -3.50 -2.08
CA ALA A 93 3.42 -4.66 -2.92
C ALA A 93 4.31 -4.74 -4.17
N ASN A 94 4.81 -3.59 -4.65
CA ASN A 94 5.64 -3.46 -5.84
C ASN A 94 7.14 -3.28 -5.52
N GLY A 95 7.55 -3.49 -4.27
CA GLY A 95 8.95 -3.40 -3.86
C GLY A 95 9.50 -1.97 -3.81
N LEU A 96 8.64 -0.95 -3.76
CA LEU A 96 8.99 0.44 -3.45
C LEU A 96 8.92 0.67 -1.93
N GLY A 97 9.53 -0.26 -1.18
CA GLY A 97 9.68 -0.16 0.27
C GLY A 97 10.99 0.50 0.67
N GLN A 98 11.05 1.00 1.90
CA GLN A 98 12.32 1.46 2.46
C GLN A 98 13.28 0.29 2.64
N PRO A 99 14.54 0.41 2.20
CA PRO A 99 15.56 -0.62 2.40
C PRO A 99 15.76 -0.97 3.89
N GLU A 100 15.62 0.02 4.77
CA GLU A 100 15.86 -0.11 6.21
C GLU A 100 14.64 -0.63 6.99
N TYR A 101 13.43 -0.48 6.45
CA TYR A 101 12.18 -0.84 7.11
C TYR A 101 11.28 -1.67 6.18
N PRO A 102 11.53 -2.99 6.09
CA PRO A 102 10.71 -3.90 5.29
C PRO A 102 9.23 -3.81 5.72
N GLY A 103 8.36 -3.52 4.75
CA GLY A 103 6.91 -3.33 4.98
C GLY A 103 6.46 -1.87 5.09
N PHE A 104 7.38 -0.92 5.08
CA PHE A 104 7.08 0.51 4.96
C PHE A 104 7.43 1.02 3.56
N PRO A 105 6.61 1.89 2.96
CA PRO A 105 6.88 2.46 1.65
C PRO A 105 7.99 3.52 1.69
N ASP A 106 8.69 3.71 0.57
CA ASP A 106 9.58 4.85 0.37
C ASP A 106 8.75 6.12 0.09
N TRP A 107 8.32 6.80 1.16
CA TRP A 107 7.52 8.03 1.06
C TRP A 107 8.22 9.15 0.30
N GLY A 108 9.56 9.23 0.34
CA GLY A 108 10.31 10.21 -0.42
C GLY A 108 10.10 10.02 -1.92
N ARG A 109 10.28 8.78 -2.37
CA ARG A 109 10.05 8.40 -3.77
C ARG A 109 8.60 8.54 -4.20
N LEU A 110 7.64 8.24 -3.33
CA LEU A 110 6.21 8.41 -3.65
C LEU A 110 5.81 9.88 -3.85
N ARG A 111 6.40 10.81 -3.07
CA ARG A 111 6.22 12.25 -3.28
C ARG A 111 6.87 12.72 -4.58
N GLU A 112 8.07 12.24 -4.90
CA GLU A 112 8.74 12.54 -6.18
C GLU A 112 7.92 12.08 -7.40
N MET A 113 7.17 10.98 -7.26
CA MET A 113 6.24 10.46 -8.27
C MET A 113 4.89 11.19 -8.30
N GLY A 114 4.61 12.09 -7.36
CA GLY A 114 3.33 12.81 -7.24
C GLY A 114 2.16 11.92 -6.77
N LEU A 115 2.45 10.76 -6.17
CA LEU A 115 1.41 9.81 -5.77
C LEU A 115 0.87 10.06 -4.36
N ILE A 116 1.63 10.77 -3.51
CA ILE A 116 1.22 11.23 -2.17
C ILE A 116 1.63 12.69 -1.95
N ARG A 117 1.05 13.33 -0.93
CA ARG A 117 1.31 14.72 -0.53
C ARG A 117 2.59 14.95 0.29
#